data_AF-A0AAU9IYA9-F1
#
_entry.id   AF-A0AAU9IYA9-F1
#
_cell.length_a   1.000
_cell.length_b   1.000
_cell.length_c   1.000
_cell.angle_alpha   90.00
_cell.angle_beta   90.00
_cell.angle_gamma   90.00
#
_symmetry.space_group_name_H-M   'P 1'
#
loop_
_entity.id
_entity.type
_entity.pdbx_description
1 polymer ?
#
loop_
_entity_poly.entity_id
_entity_poly.type
_entity_poly.pdbx_seq_one_letter_code
_entity_poly.pdbx_strand_id
1 'polypeptide(L)'
;MERNQGKKFQDYLGQTNEALAIILFSGNIENKAKEDILNREIIEKQVPIDDFISFLKQKEISSIENANQLQVLIEEYRNKGLESPPKNCSIEETSKSENPQQLEQSSSLDDYSSVDSSPRKLELLSEVYTVSAQNLPENEISLQDLQISISNSQTDSKLYTLTTLPFEWVVQRKIEDFGWLIRRLTSSFPGSFIPPPLPKNIGKNKEDSLYKIITFLQRFINDVISHPLLKRSPIVMGFLKEDDNEKYKLFKKQIKKLKSPEKVKLMYSTGSDVSCDSSTNNEFCKHLSEYIRNAELIQKSIKKVSEQLENQLGEVVSTVGKLSHYIKELLLIQETLPKNKFQCEVYDSVIHTLEVWQNVDLERIKSIKDHFNTFFKYSYCEILPLKNLIKERDNWLAKYIPKEKKIKEKKEKLWEQGDVMKWWDSSQEVYIDVEKLKNDKDLAFSKMLSKETKSVEKTKNMYGFFNSKLQNETAWFLRNVTIKSCQNFKEYANHEIVAASRTKQEWEELIEKLDKLECEVKAE
;
A
#
# COMPACT_ATOMS: atom_id res chain seq x y z
N MET A 1 -3.83 17.50 25.77
CA MET A 1 -3.45 18.35 24.62
C MET A 1 -3.02 17.54 23.39
N GLU A 2 -2.46 16.34 23.53
CA GLU A 2 -1.92 15.56 22.38
C GLU A 2 -2.96 14.75 21.58
N ARG A 3 -4.13 14.40 22.15
CA ARG A 3 -5.26 13.82 21.37
C ARG A 3 -5.77 14.75 20.26
N ASN A 4 -5.55 16.06 20.37
CA ASN A 4 -5.89 17.03 19.33
C ASN A 4 -4.86 17.09 18.20
N GLN A 5 -3.64 16.57 18.34
CA GLN A 5 -2.62 16.64 17.30
C GLN A 5 -2.79 15.52 16.24
N GLY A 6 -3.17 14.31 16.66
CA GLY A 6 -3.44 13.20 15.72
C GLY A 6 -4.68 13.42 14.85
N LYS A 7 -5.75 13.98 15.44
CA LYS A 7 -6.96 14.38 14.68
C LYS A 7 -6.66 15.53 13.72
N LYS A 8 -5.94 16.57 14.17
CA LYS A 8 -5.45 17.65 13.31
C LYS A 8 -4.59 17.15 12.14
N PHE A 9 -3.76 16.12 12.34
CA PHE A 9 -2.92 15.59 11.27
C PHE A 9 -3.71 14.79 10.22
N GLN A 10 -4.73 14.03 10.63
CA GLN A 10 -5.62 13.35 9.68
C GLN A 10 -6.57 14.31 8.97
N ASP A 11 -7.10 15.32 9.67
CA ASP A 11 -7.89 16.40 9.08
C ASP A 11 -7.02 17.18 8.06
N TYR A 12 -5.77 17.49 8.40
CA TYR A 12 -4.80 18.16 7.53
C TYR A 12 -4.48 17.36 6.25
N LEU A 13 -4.34 16.03 6.36
CA LEU A 13 -4.13 15.14 5.20
C LEU A 13 -5.39 15.00 4.32
N GLY A 14 -6.58 15.01 4.91
CA GLY A 14 -7.85 15.03 4.15
C GLY A 14 -8.03 16.34 3.37
N GLN A 15 -7.77 17.47 4.02
CA GLN A 15 -7.90 18.82 3.46
C GLN A 15 -6.90 19.13 2.35
N THR A 16 -5.64 18.67 2.51
CA THR A 16 -4.64 18.77 1.43
C THR A 16 -5.08 18.03 0.18
N ASN A 17 -5.74 16.87 0.31
CA ASN A 17 -6.22 16.11 -0.84
C ASN A 17 -7.41 16.78 -1.55
N GLU A 18 -8.31 17.48 -0.84
CA GLU A 18 -9.40 18.26 -1.44
C GLU A 18 -8.86 19.50 -2.18
N ALA A 19 -7.90 20.22 -1.58
CA ALA A 19 -7.21 21.34 -2.23
C ALA A 19 -6.48 20.90 -3.51
N LEU A 20 -5.74 19.79 -3.43
CA LEU A 20 -5.02 19.23 -4.57
C LEU A 20 -5.97 18.73 -5.66
N ALA A 21 -7.15 18.20 -5.30
CA ALA A 21 -8.16 17.79 -6.26
C ALA A 21 -8.76 18.98 -7.03
N ILE A 22 -9.04 20.10 -6.36
CA ILE A 22 -9.54 21.32 -7.03
C ILE A 22 -8.47 21.92 -7.96
N ILE A 23 -7.18 21.82 -7.59
CA ILE A 23 -6.10 22.55 -8.28
C ILE A 23 -5.40 21.72 -9.38
N LEU A 24 -5.37 20.38 -9.30
CA LEU A 24 -4.55 19.53 -10.18
C LEU A 24 -5.34 18.71 -11.21
N PHE A 25 -6.62 18.98 -11.43
CA PHE A 25 -7.47 18.16 -12.32
C PHE A 25 -7.20 18.30 -13.83
N SER A 26 -6.15 19.00 -14.27
CA SER A 26 -5.74 19.09 -15.68
C SER A 26 -4.52 18.20 -15.97
N GLY A 27 -4.67 17.10 -16.72
CA GLY A 27 -3.61 16.10 -16.95
C GLY A 27 -2.43 16.52 -17.86
N ASN A 28 -1.67 17.56 -17.51
CA ASN A 28 -0.54 18.04 -18.31
C ASN A 28 0.71 18.41 -17.48
N ILE A 29 1.85 18.64 -18.15
CA ILE A 29 3.16 19.05 -17.58
C ILE A 29 3.04 20.24 -16.61
N GLU A 30 2.03 21.08 -16.79
CA GLU A 30 1.71 22.22 -15.93
C GLU A 30 1.35 21.83 -14.47
N ASN A 31 1.00 20.57 -14.19
CA ASN A 31 0.69 20.12 -12.83
C ASN A 31 1.88 20.20 -11.89
N LYS A 32 3.10 19.94 -12.38
CA LYS A 32 4.30 20.04 -11.53
C LYS A 32 4.58 21.49 -11.14
N ALA A 33 4.42 22.43 -12.08
CA ALA A 33 4.59 23.86 -11.80
C ALA A 33 3.53 24.37 -10.80
N LYS A 34 2.27 23.93 -10.93
CA LYS A 34 1.20 24.24 -9.97
C LYS A 34 1.48 23.66 -8.59
N GLU A 35 1.95 22.41 -8.51
CA GLU A 35 2.34 21.74 -7.26
C GLU A 35 3.52 22.45 -6.58
N ASP A 36 4.56 22.82 -7.33
CA ASP A 36 5.71 23.57 -6.83
C ASP A 36 5.33 24.97 -6.31
N ILE A 37 4.34 25.63 -6.91
CA ILE A 37 3.82 26.91 -6.43
C ILE A 37 3.01 26.72 -5.15
N LEU A 38 2.12 25.71 -5.08
CA LEU A 38 1.35 25.40 -3.88
C LEU A 38 2.24 25.07 -2.69
N ASN A 39 3.23 24.17 -2.88
CA ASN A 39 4.15 23.78 -1.83
C ASN A 39 4.93 24.99 -1.29
N ARG A 40 5.47 25.82 -2.19
CA ARG A 40 6.27 26.99 -1.82
C ARG A 40 5.45 28.13 -1.20
N GLU A 41 4.28 28.41 -1.76
CA GLU A 41 3.55 29.64 -1.43
C GLU A 41 2.46 29.44 -0.38
N ILE A 42 1.94 28.23 -0.22
CA ILE A 42 0.91 27.88 0.77
C ILE A 42 1.50 27.06 1.91
N ILE A 43 2.18 25.94 1.61
CA ILE A 43 2.67 25.01 2.65
C ILE A 43 3.88 25.59 3.40
N GLU A 44 4.94 25.99 2.69
CA GLU A 44 6.15 26.52 3.32
C GLU A 44 5.90 27.83 4.08
N LYS A 45 4.98 28.66 3.57
CA LYS A 45 4.58 29.93 4.20
C LYS A 45 3.45 29.78 5.24
N GLN A 46 3.06 28.54 5.56
CA GLN A 46 2.04 28.20 6.56
C GLN A 46 0.71 28.94 6.38
N VAL A 47 0.29 29.15 5.13
CA VAL A 47 -1.03 29.71 4.85
C VAL A 47 -2.08 28.65 5.19
N PRO A 48 -3.12 28.97 5.99
CA PRO A 48 -4.20 28.03 6.27
C PRO A 48 -4.89 27.61 4.96
N ILE A 49 -4.78 26.33 4.62
CA ILE A 49 -5.31 25.78 3.36
C ILE A 49 -6.82 25.97 3.27
N ASP A 50 -7.54 25.81 4.38
CA ASP A 50 -9.01 25.95 4.46
C ASP A 50 -9.48 27.36 4.07
N ASP A 51 -8.73 28.39 4.50
CA ASP A 51 -9.05 29.78 4.18
C ASP A 51 -8.81 30.06 2.69
N PHE A 52 -7.75 29.49 2.12
CA PHE A 52 -7.47 29.60 0.68
C PHE A 52 -8.51 28.86 -0.17
N ILE A 53 -8.93 27.66 0.21
CA ILE A 53 -10.03 26.94 -0.46
C ILE A 53 -11.33 27.74 -0.37
N SER A 54 -11.63 28.29 0.80
CA SER A 54 -12.83 29.12 1.00
C SER A 54 -12.80 30.36 0.13
N PHE A 55 -11.62 30.98 -0.05
CA PHE A 55 -11.42 32.09 -0.98
C PHE A 55 -11.67 31.68 -2.44
N LEU A 56 -11.17 30.52 -2.89
CA LEU A 56 -11.42 30.03 -4.24
C LEU A 56 -12.92 29.74 -4.47
N LYS A 57 -13.59 29.15 -3.48
CA LYS A 57 -15.05 28.92 -3.50
C LYS A 57 -15.84 30.24 -3.56
N GLN A 58 -15.44 31.26 -2.81
CA GLN A 58 -16.06 32.60 -2.85
C GLN A 58 -15.91 33.29 -4.22
N LYS A 59 -14.86 32.98 -4.97
CA LYS A 59 -14.65 33.49 -6.33
C LYS A 59 -15.29 32.62 -7.43
N GLU A 60 -16.01 31.57 -7.06
CA GLU A 60 -16.62 30.61 -7.99
C GLU A 60 -15.60 29.95 -8.94
N ILE A 61 -14.35 29.77 -8.48
CA ILE A 61 -13.28 29.17 -9.30
C ILE A 61 -13.36 27.66 -9.16
N SER A 62 -13.86 27.01 -10.21
CA SER A 62 -14.00 25.55 -10.28
C SER A 62 -12.75 24.83 -10.81
N SER A 63 -11.88 25.53 -11.54
CA SER A 63 -10.64 25.00 -12.10
C SER A 63 -9.60 26.11 -12.27
N ILE A 64 -8.32 25.79 -12.08
CA ILE A 64 -7.19 26.69 -12.32
C ILE A 64 -6.45 26.18 -13.55
N GLU A 65 -6.52 26.94 -14.64
CA GLU A 65 -6.06 26.56 -15.97
C GLU A 65 -4.55 26.41 -16.04
N ASN A 66 -3.78 27.35 -15.47
CA ASN A 66 -2.31 27.36 -15.55
C ASN A 66 -1.65 27.92 -14.27
N ALA A 67 -0.31 27.77 -14.20
CA ALA A 67 0.50 28.20 -13.06
C ALA A 67 0.46 29.72 -12.77
N ASN A 68 0.30 30.55 -13.81
CA ASN A 68 0.22 32.01 -13.65
C ASN A 68 -1.09 32.41 -13.00
N GLN A 69 -2.20 31.78 -13.39
CA GLN A 69 -3.50 32.00 -12.75
C GLN A 69 -3.45 31.63 -11.27
N LEU A 70 -2.79 30.52 -10.91
CA LEU A 70 -2.58 30.14 -9.50
C LEU A 70 -1.81 31.20 -8.71
N GLN A 71 -0.72 31.75 -9.28
CA GLN A 71 0.04 32.82 -8.63
C GLN A 71 -0.79 34.08 -8.39
N VAL A 72 -1.56 34.52 -9.39
CA VAL A 72 -2.45 35.69 -9.26
C VAL A 72 -3.47 35.46 -8.14
N LEU A 73 -4.07 34.27 -8.06
CA LEU A 73 -5.04 33.95 -7.01
C LEU A 73 -4.42 33.93 -5.60
N ILE A 74 -3.17 33.47 -5.48
CA ILE A 74 -2.43 33.48 -4.21
C ILE A 74 -2.09 34.92 -3.80
N GLU A 75 -1.68 35.77 -4.75
CA GLU A 75 -1.41 37.19 -4.48
C GLU A 75 -2.68 37.95 -4.08
N GLU A 76 -3.79 37.73 -4.79
CA GLU A 76 -5.09 38.30 -4.44
C GLU A 76 -5.55 37.85 -3.05
N TYR A 77 -5.38 36.58 -2.72
CA TYR A 77 -5.69 36.06 -1.39
C TYR A 77 -4.85 36.75 -0.30
N ARG A 78 -3.55 36.95 -0.53
CA ARG A 78 -2.67 37.67 0.41
C ARG A 78 -3.07 39.12 0.60
N ASN A 79 -3.44 39.80 -0.48
CA ASN A 79 -3.88 41.19 -0.44
C ASN A 79 -5.20 41.34 0.33
N LYS A 80 -6.06 40.31 0.32
CA LYS A 80 -7.33 40.27 1.09
C LYS A 80 -7.10 40.10 2.60
N GLY A 81 -5.97 39.54 3.03
CA GLY A 81 -5.62 39.31 4.44
C GLY A 81 -5.19 40.54 5.24
N LEU A 82 -5.15 41.73 4.63
CA LEU A 82 -4.81 43.00 5.29
C LEU A 82 -6.02 43.74 5.89
N GLU A 83 -7.24 43.25 5.71
CA GLU A 83 -8.45 43.80 6.33
C GLU A 83 -9.06 42.77 7.29
N SER A 84 -9.11 43.11 8.58
CA SER A 84 -9.55 42.24 9.69
C SER A 84 -10.97 41.67 9.49
N PRO A 85 -11.27 40.44 9.98
CA PRO A 85 -12.51 39.74 9.63
C PRO A 85 -13.70 40.11 10.54
N PRO A 86 -14.95 40.10 10.01
CA PRO A 86 -16.13 39.96 10.83
C PRO A 86 -16.38 38.47 11.16
N LYS A 87 -16.83 38.23 12.40
CA LYS A 87 -17.15 36.92 12.97
C LYS A 87 -18.48 36.36 12.46
N ASN A 88 -18.51 35.03 12.42
CA ASN A 88 -19.64 34.10 12.46
C ASN A 88 -20.35 33.78 11.14
N CYS A 89 -20.20 32.52 10.71
CA CYS A 89 -21.26 31.82 9.98
C CYS A 89 -21.29 30.34 10.43
N SER A 90 -22.41 29.93 11.01
CA SER A 90 -22.74 28.56 11.38
C SER A 90 -23.29 27.84 10.15
N ILE A 91 -22.89 26.58 9.92
CA ILE A 91 -23.48 25.72 8.87
C ILE A 91 -24.15 24.54 9.54
N GLU A 92 -25.43 24.34 9.22
CA GLU A 92 -26.23 23.16 9.56
C GLU A 92 -25.93 22.02 8.58
N GLU A 93 -25.75 20.81 9.11
CA GLU A 93 -25.60 19.58 8.34
C GLU A 93 -26.98 18.97 8.03
N THR A 94 -27.27 18.74 6.76
CA THR A 94 -28.32 17.81 6.32
C THR A 94 -27.72 16.69 5.50
N SER A 95 -27.75 15.48 6.04
CA SER A 95 -27.40 14.23 5.36
C SER A 95 -28.67 13.41 5.10
N LYS A 96 -28.88 13.03 3.83
CA LYS A 96 -29.70 11.88 3.42
C LYS A 96 -28.89 11.11 2.39
N SER A 97 -28.49 9.89 2.75
CA SER A 97 -27.85 8.93 1.86
C SER A 97 -28.83 7.79 1.61
N GLU A 98 -29.05 7.50 0.34
CA GLU A 98 -29.80 6.36 -0.17
C GLU A 98 -28.91 5.11 -0.23
N ASN A 99 -29.52 3.97 0.10
CA ASN A 99 -28.99 2.61 0.04
C ASN A 99 -28.87 2.11 -1.42
N PRO A 100 -27.80 1.37 -1.74
CA PRO A 100 -27.88 0.34 -2.78
C PRO A 100 -27.94 -1.07 -2.16
N GLN A 101 -28.96 -1.80 -2.58
CA GLN A 101 -29.29 -3.17 -2.18
C GLN A 101 -28.29 -4.23 -2.69
N GLN A 102 -27.99 -5.14 -1.76
CA GLN A 102 -27.97 -6.62 -1.89
C GLN A 102 -27.38 -7.26 -3.15
N LEU A 103 -26.20 -7.88 -2.96
CA LEU A 103 -25.76 -9.04 -3.72
C LEU A 103 -25.59 -10.22 -2.74
N GLU A 104 -26.58 -11.10 -2.69
CA GLU A 104 -26.45 -12.42 -2.05
C GLU A 104 -25.93 -13.42 -3.09
N GLN A 105 -24.89 -14.19 -2.75
CA GLN A 105 -24.99 -15.65 -2.62
C GLN A 105 -23.61 -16.33 -2.38
N SER A 106 -23.59 -17.05 -1.26
CA SER A 106 -22.93 -18.33 -0.97
C SER A 106 -21.47 -18.58 -1.43
N SER A 107 -20.57 -18.61 -0.45
CA SER A 107 -19.62 -19.72 -0.28
C SER A 107 -19.22 -19.83 1.19
N SER A 108 -19.48 -21.00 1.78
CA SER A 108 -19.07 -21.41 3.12
C SER A 108 -17.56 -21.19 3.30
N LEU A 109 -17.20 -20.27 4.20
CA LEU A 109 -15.83 -20.05 4.66
C LEU A 109 -15.72 -20.54 6.09
N ASP A 110 -14.68 -21.33 6.32
CA ASP A 110 -14.43 -22.10 7.51
C ASP A 110 -14.47 -21.28 8.81
N ASP A 111 -15.10 -21.94 9.78
CA ASP A 111 -15.32 -21.65 11.18
C ASP A 111 -14.04 -21.19 11.91
N TYR A 112 -13.80 -19.87 11.95
CA TYR A 112 -13.05 -19.25 13.03
C TYR A 112 -14.01 -19.08 14.20
N SER A 113 -14.12 -20.14 15.00
CA SER A 113 -14.80 -20.13 16.30
C SER A 113 -14.36 -18.89 17.09
N SER A 114 -15.29 -17.95 17.19
CA SER A 114 -15.21 -16.78 18.06
C SER A 114 -15.15 -17.29 19.49
N VAL A 115 -13.97 -17.24 20.10
CA VAL A 115 -13.83 -17.34 21.55
C VAL A 115 -14.41 -16.06 22.14
N ASP A 116 -15.73 -16.05 22.29
CA ASP A 116 -16.47 -15.01 22.99
C ASP A 116 -16.23 -15.18 24.50
N SER A 117 -15.03 -14.78 24.91
CA SER A 117 -14.66 -14.61 26.31
C SER A 117 -14.62 -13.11 26.56
N SER A 118 -15.80 -12.52 26.83
CA SER A 118 -15.91 -11.13 27.23
C SER A 118 -15.00 -10.87 28.46
N PRO A 119 -13.84 -10.20 28.28
CA PRO A 119 -12.91 -9.99 29.38
C PRO A 119 -13.48 -8.87 30.24
N ARG A 120 -13.55 -9.09 31.56
CA ARG A 120 -13.78 -8.00 32.53
C ARG A 120 -12.89 -6.82 32.16
N LYS A 121 -13.52 -5.66 31.95
CA LYS A 121 -12.90 -4.41 31.49
C LYS A 121 -11.90 -3.95 32.57
N LEU A 122 -10.65 -4.41 32.49
CA LEU A 122 -9.55 -3.83 33.25
C LEU A 122 -9.24 -2.48 32.60
N GLU A 123 -9.52 -1.38 33.29
CA GLU A 123 -9.03 -0.06 32.92
C GLU A 123 -7.51 -0.04 33.15
N LEU A 124 -6.74 -0.42 32.12
CA LEU A 124 -5.32 -0.16 32.09
C LEU A 124 -5.11 1.34 31.88
N LEU A 125 -4.46 2.00 32.84
CA LEU A 125 -3.96 3.36 32.66
C LEU A 125 -3.05 3.38 31.43
N SER A 126 -3.30 4.32 30.53
CA SER A 126 -2.46 4.54 29.35
C SER A 126 -1.11 5.08 29.80
N GLU A 127 -0.11 4.20 29.80
CA GLU A 127 1.29 4.57 29.99
C GLU A 127 1.98 4.52 28.64
N VAL A 128 2.30 5.71 28.11
CA VAL A 128 3.23 5.85 26.99
C VAL A 128 4.64 5.92 27.57
N TYR A 129 5.54 5.08 27.06
CA TYR A 129 6.93 5.01 27.51
C TYR A 129 7.86 4.70 26.34
N THR A 130 9.14 5.04 26.46
CA THR A 130 10.12 4.81 25.40
C THR A 130 10.97 3.59 25.69
N VAL A 131 11.20 2.75 24.68
CA VAL A 131 12.16 1.64 24.75
C VAL A 131 13.22 1.82 23.68
N SER A 132 14.48 1.73 24.09
CA SER A 132 15.61 1.78 23.16
C SER A 132 15.62 0.55 22.24
N ALA A 133 15.82 0.81 20.95
CA ALA A 133 15.96 -0.13 19.86
C ALA A 133 17.24 0.17 19.05
N GLN A 134 17.66 -0.74 18.17
CA GLN A 134 18.79 -0.47 17.28
C GLN A 134 18.32 0.36 16.09
N ASN A 135 19.02 1.46 15.83
CA ASN A 135 18.92 2.11 14.52
C ASN A 135 19.81 1.35 13.53
N LEU A 136 19.27 1.06 12.34
CA LEU A 136 20.05 0.43 11.28
C LEU A 136 20.79 1.53 10.51
N PRO A 137 22.13 1.44 10.36
CA PRO A 137 22.89 2.46 9.66
C PRO A 137 22.46 2.54 8.19
N GLU A 138 22.62 3.72 7.61
CA GLU A 138 22.41 3.92 6.19
C GLU A 138 23.47 3.13 5.39
N ASN A 139 23.05 2.64 4.23
CA ASN A 139 23.87 1.91 3.27
C ASN A 139 23.77 2.58 1.89
N GLU A 140 24.58 2.11 0.93
CA GLU A 140 24.64 2.64 -0.44
C GLU A 140 23.24 2.74 -1.08
N ILE A 141 22.42 1.69 -0.94
CA ILE A 141 21.08 1.63 -1.53
C ILE A 141 20.09 2.58 -0.84
N SER A 142 20.25 2.87 0.45
CA SER A 142 19.30 3.73 1.17
C SER A 142 19.41 5.21 0.81
N LEU A 143 20.59 5.65 0.35
CA LEU A 143 20.91 7.04 0.06
C LEU A 143 20.43 7.52 -1.32
N GLN A 144 19.94 6.62 -2.17
CA GLN A 144 19.57 6.94 -3.55
C GLN A 144 18.18 6.41 -3.89
N ASP A 145 17.49 7.07 -4.81
CA ASP A 145 16.26 6.53 -5.40
C ASP A 145 16.61 5.41 -6.37
N LEU A 146 16.05 4.23 -6.10
CA LEU A 146 16.38 3.02 -6.83
C LEU A 146 15.28 2.68 -7.81
N GLN A 147 15.70 2.29 -9.01
CA GLN A 147 14.84 1.62 -9.96
C GLN A 147 15.36 0.20 -10.16
N ILE A 148 14.55 -0.78 -9.79
CA ILE A 148 14.85 -2.18 -10.03
C ILE A 148 13.99 -2.66 -11.18
N SER A 149 14.58 -3.36 -12.15
CA SER A 149 13.86 -4.07 -13.20
C SER A 149 14.17 -5.56 -13.14
N ILE A 150 13.14 -6.39 -13.29
CA ILE A 150 13.24 -7.84 -13.35
C ILE A 150 12.85 -8.31 -14.74
N SER A 151 13.75 -9.06 -15.39
CA SER A 151 13.50 -9.70 -16.67
C SER A 151 13.77 -11.20 -16.60
N ASN A 152 13.21 -11.95 -17.55
CA ASN A 152 13.53 -13.36 -17.69
C ASN A 152 14.94 -13.53 -18.27
N SER A 153 15.73 -14.47 -17.74
CA SER A 153 17.02 -14.80 -18.34
C SER A 153 16.81 -15.50 -19.70
N GLN A 154 17.64 -15.15 -20.69
CA GLN A 154 17.62 -15.81 -22.00
C GLN A 154 18.11 -17.27 -21.93
N THR A 155 18.91 -17.61 -20.90
CA THR A 155 19.63 -18.90 -20.83
C THR A 155 18.91 -19.96 -20.01
N ASP A 156 18.09 -19.58 -19.03
CA ASP A 156 17.35 -20.50 -18.16
C ASP A 156 16.02 -19.89 -17.74
N SER A 157 14.92 -20.56 -18.08
CA SER A 157 13.54 -20.21 -17.70
C SER A 157 13.29 -20.07 -16.19
N LYS A 158 14.25 -20.47 -15.35
CA LYS A 158 14.16 -20.40 -13.88
C LYS A 158 15.05 -19.31 -13.26
N LEU A 159 15.80 -18.57 -14.08
CA LEU A 159 16.65 -17.47 -13.64
C LEU A 159 16.03 -16.14 -14.05
N TYR A 160 15.97 -15.22 -13.09
CA TYR A 160 15.52 -13.86 -13.29
C TYR A 160 16.71 -12.93 -13.18
N THR A 161 16.85 -12.03 -14.14
CA THR A 161 17.88 -11.00 -14.15
C THR A 161 17.31 -9.76 -13.46
N LEU A 162 17.95 -9.34 -12.37
CA LEU A 162 17.62 -8.11 -11.66
C LEU A 162 18.64 -7.06 -12.04
N THR A 163 18.18 -5.93 -12.56
CA THR A 163 19.02 -4.75 -12.82
C THR A 163 18.67 -3.67 -11.81
N THR A 164 19.67 -3.16 -11.08
CA THR A 164 19.49 -2.12 -10.07
C THR A 164 20.13 -0.82 -10.53
N LEU A 165 19.32 0.19 -10.86
CA LEU A 165 19.77 1.53 -11.19
C LEU A 165 19.73 2.46 -9.96
N PRO A 166 20.66 3.42 -9.85
CA PRO A 166 21.69 3.80 -10.84
C PRO A 166 23.01 3.02 -10.69
N PHE A 167 23.08 2.00 -9.83
CA PHE A 167 24.31 1.26 -9.57
C PHE A 167 24.77 0.31 -10.68
N GLU A 168 23.91 0.08 -11.67
CA GLU A 168 24.13 -0.87 -12.78
C GLU A 168 24.44 -2.30 -12.31
N TRP A 169 23.99 -2.68 -11.11
CA TRP A 169 24.15 -4.06 -10.64
C TRP A 169 23.23 -4.97 -11.41
N VAL A 170 23.79 -6.00 -12.02
CA VAL A 170 23.06 -7.04 -12.74
C VAL A 170 23.30 -8.37 -12.04
N VAL A 171 22.26 -8.91 -11.40
CA VAL A 171 22.35 -10.18 -10.67
C VAL A 171 21.30 -11.17 -11.14
N GLN A 172 21.65 -12.46 -11.15
CA GLN A 172 20.70 -13.52 -11.47
C GLN A 172 20.19 -14.20 -10.19
N ARG A 173 18.87 -14.39 -10.09
CA ARG A 173 18.21 -15.00 -8.92
C ARG A 173 17.16 -16.00 -9.35
N LYS A 174 16.98 -17.05 -8.54
CA LYS A 174 15.87 -18.01 -8.68
C LYS A 174 14.70 -17.63 -7.79
N ILE A 175 13.52 -18.19 -8.06
CA ILE A 175 12.34 -18.03 -7.19
C ILE A 175 12.66 -18.43 -5.73
N GLU A 176 13.45 -19.49 -5.54
CA GLU A 176 13.83 -19.97 -4.21
C GLU A 176 14.71 -18.96 -3.45
N ASP A 177 15.43 -18.09 -4.16
CA ASP A 177 16.22 -17.02 -3.57
C ASP A 177 15.34 -15.91 -3.01
N PHE A 178 14.25 -15.54 -3.70
CA PHE A 178 13.24 -14.64 -3.16
C PHE A 178 12.55 -15.24 -1.93
N GLY A 179 12.19 -16.54 -2.00
CA GLY A 179 11.66 -17.25 -0.83
C GLY A 179 12.64 -17.30 0.34
N TRP A 180 13.96 -17.39 0.07
CA TRP A 180 14.99 -17.26 1.09
C TRP A 180 15.06 -15.85 1.67
N LEU A 181 15.03 -14.82 0.82
CA LEU A 181 15.07 -13.42 1.22
C LEU A 181 13.92 -13.10 2.17
N ILE A 182 12.69 -13.45 1.79
CA ILE A 182 11.48 -13.25 2.63
C ILE A 182 11.68 -13.86 4.02
N ARG A 183 12.05 -15.15 4.10
CA ARG A 183 12.27 -15.82 5.39
C ARG A 183 13.34 -15.14 6.24
N ARG A 184 14.40 -14.62 5.62
CA ARG A 184 15.48 -13.93 6.34
C ARG A 184 15.05 -12.54 6.80
N LEU A 185 14.29 -11.80 6.00
CA LEU A 185 13.73 -10.52 6.41
C LEU A 185 12.74 -10.71 7.56
N THR A 186 11.78 -11.64 7.47
CA THR A 186 10.84 -11.94 8.55
C THR A 186 11.54 -12.30 9.87
N SER A 187 12.62 -13.06 9.82
CA SER A 187 13.37 -13.44 11.02
C SER A 187 14.23 -12.31 11.60
N SER A 188 14.72 -11.39 10.77
CA SER A 188 15.68 -10.34 11.17
C SER A 188 14.99 -9.02 11.54
N PHE A 189 13.78 -8.80 11.02
CA PHE A 189 12.98 -7.60 11.21
C PHE A 189 11.59 -7.95 11.79
N PRO A 190 11.54 -8.53 13.01
CA PRO A 190 10.25 -8.89 13.62
C PRO A 190 9.37 -7.65 13.79
N GLY A 191 8.07 -7.81 13.54
CA GLY A 191 7.10 -6.72 13.60
C GLY A 191 7.17 -5.72 12.46
N SER A 192 8.00 -5.93 11.43
CA SER A 192 8.00 -5.08 10.22
C SER A 192 7.13 -5.71 9.13
N PHE A 193 6.49 -4.89 8.30
CA PHE A 193 5.73 -5.40 7.16
C PHE A 193 6.69 -5.98 6.11
N ILE A 194 6.60 -7.28 5.87
CA ILE A 194 7.35 -7.96 4.80
C ILE A 194 6.37 -8.25 3.66
N PRO A 195 6.61 -7.75 2.43
CA PRO A 195 5.72 -7.98 1.30
C PRO A 195 5.48 -9.48 1.04
N PRO A 196 4.30 -9.85 0.52
CA PRO A 196 3.89 -11.25 0.45
C PRO A 196 4.76 -12.07 -0.51
N PRO A 197 4.90 -13.38 -0.26
CA PRO A 197 5.54 -14.27 -1.20
C PRO A 197 4.70 -14.44 -2.47
N LEU A 198 5.34 -14.98 -3.50
CA LEU A 198 4.65 -15.46 -4.69
C LEU A 198 3.50 -16.44 -4.31
N PRO A 199 2.31 -16.30 -4.92
CA PRO A 199 1.23 -17.26 -4.74
C PRO A 199 1.70 -18.67 -5.11
N LYS A 200 1.30 -19.69 -4.34
CA LYS A 200 1.66 -21.10 -4.63
C LYS A 200 1.12 -21.59 -5.98
N ASN A 201 -0.01 -21.04 -6.40
CA ASN A 201 -0.72 -21.42 -7.62
C ASN A 201 -0.65 -20.28 -8.63
N ILE A 202 0.43 -20.27 -9.41
CA ILE A 202 0.56 -19.43 -10.60
C ILE A 202 0.15 -20.33 -11.77
N GLY A 203 -0.72 -19.82 -12.65
CA GLY A 203 -1.60 -20.62 -13.54
C GLY A 203 -0.90 -21.66 -14.43
N LYS A 204 -1.71 -22.50 -15.08
CA LYS A 204 -1.21 -23.62 -15.92
C LYS A 204 -0.53 -23.18 -17.22
N ASN A 205 -0.91 -22.03 -17.77
CA ASN A 205 -0.29 -21.49 -18.98
C ASN A 205 1.12 -20.95 -18.66
N LYS A 206 2.14 -21.46 -19.35
CA LYS A 206 3.55 -21.15 -19.08
C LYS A 206 3.91 -19.68 -19.31
N GLU A 207 3.43 -19.06 -20.39
CA GLU A 207 3.78 -17.67 -20.70
C GLU A 207 3.08 -16.69 -19.76
N ASP A 208 1.77 -16.87 -19.58
CA ASP A 208 0.96 -16.09 -18.64
C ASP A 208 1.44 -16.22 -17.19
N SER A 209 1.91 -17.42 -16.81
CA SER A 209 2.47 -17.64 -15.46
C SER A 209 3.81 -16.95 -15.29
N LEU A 210 4.69 -16.97 -16.31
CA LEU A 210 5.97 -16.29 -16.27
C LEU A 210 5.81 -14.78 -16.12
N TYR A 211 4.94 -14.15 -16.92
CA TYR A 211 4.64 -12.73 -16.81
C TYR A 211 4.12 -12.38 -15.41
N LYS A 212 3.14 -13.14 -14.90
CA LYS A 212 2.61 -12.96 -13.53
C LYS A 212 3.70 -13.12 -12.47
N ILE A 213 4.63 -14.08 -12.62
CA ILE A 213 5.76 -14.23 -11.69
C ILE A 213 6.63 -12.98 -11.69
N ILE A 214 7.05 -12.51 -12.86
CA ILE A 214 7.91 -11.33 -13.00
C ILE A 214 7.23 -10.11 -12.37
N THR A 215 5.96 -9.87 -12.68
CA THR A 215 5.19 -8.75 -12.10
C THR A 215 5.10 -8.85 -10.58
N PHE A 216 4.88 -10.04 -10.02
CA PHE A 216 4.84 -10.23 -8.57
C PHE A 216 6.22 -10.03 -7.91
N LEU A 217 7.29 -10.54 -8.52
CA LEU A 217 8.65 -10.37 -8.03
C LEU A 217 9.07 -8.89 -8.09
N GLN A 218 8.68 -8.20 -9.16
CA GLN A 218 8.94 -6.78 -9.36
C GLN A 218 8.26 -5.94 -8.28
N ARG A 219 6.98 -6.19 -8.01
CA ARG A 219 6.26 -5.52 -6.92
C ARG A 219 6.85 -5.83 -5.56
N PHE A 220 7.15 -7.11 -5.30
CA PHE A 220 7.79 -7.53 -4.05
C PHE A 220 9.09 -6.78 -3.79
N ILE A 221 10.00 -6.72 -4.77
CA ILE A 221 11.28 -6.04 -4.54
C ILE A 221 11.11 -4.52 -4.43
N ASN A 222 10.20 -3.93 -5.21
CA ASN A 222 9.87 -2.50 -5.12
C ASN A 222 9.30 -2.13 -3.75
N ASP A 223 8.45 -2.97 -3.16
CA ASP A 223 7.92 -2.75 -1.82
C ASP A 223 9.00 -2.94 -0.73
N VAL A 224 9.96 -3.86 -0.93
CA VAL A 224 11.09 -4.02 -0.02
C VAL A 224 12.01 -2.79 -0.02
N ILE A 225 12.28 -2.21 -1.20
CA ILE A 225 13.14 -1.01 -1.30
C ILE A 225 12.42 0.28 -0.94
N SER A 226 11.08 0.35 -1.06
CA SER A 226 10.30 1.53 -0.63
C SER A 226 10.12 1.57 0.89
N HIS A 227 10.29 0.44 1.57
CA HIS A 227 10.19 0.36 3.02
C HIS A 227 11.42 0.99 3.70
N PRO A 228 11.24 2.02 4.56
CA PRO A 228 12.35 2.79 5.15
C PRO A 228 13.39 1.93 5.89
N LEU A 229 12.91 0.94 6.66
CA LEU A 229 13.78 0.03 7.40
C LEU A 229 14.41 -1.07 6.53
N LEU A 230 13.65 -1.72 5.65
CA LEU A 230 14.15 -2.87 4.88
C LEU A 230 15.17 -2.45 3.81
N LYS A 231 15.03 -1.25 3.23
CA LYS A 231 16.00 -0.68 2.28
C LYS A 231 17.41 -0.58 2.87
N ARG A 232 17.53 -0.30 4.18
CA ARG A 232 18.81 -0.23 4.90
C ARG A 232 19.41 -1.61 5.24
N SER A 233 18.71 -2.69 4.93
CA SER A 233 19.12 -4.05 5.29
C SER A 233 20.37 -4.51 4.51
N PRO A 234 21.42 -4.99 5.20
CA PRO A 234 22.54 -5.64 4.52
C PRO A 234 22.12 -6.92 3.79
N ILE A 235 20.99 -7.53 4.19
CA ILE A 235 20.42 -8.70 3.53
C ILE A 235 19.91 -8.33 2.13
N VAL A 236 19.19 -7.20 2.02
CA VAL A 236 18.66 -6.70 0.75
C VAL A 236 19.81 -6.23 -0.15
N MET A 237 20.77 -5.49 0.40
CA MET A 237 21.93 -5.02 -0.36
C MET A 237 22.73 -6.19 -0.95
N GLY A 238 23.09 -7.20 -0.15
CA GLY A 238 23.80 -8.37 -0.67
C GLY A 238 22.97 -9.19 -1.67
N PHE A 239 21.64 -9.19 -1.53
CA PHE A 239 20.74 -9.82 -2.51
C PHE A 239 20.75 -9.10 -3.87
N LEU A 240 20.89 -7.78 -3.90
CA LEU A 240 20.89 -6.97 -5.14
C LEU A 240 22.29 -6.79 -5.76
N LYS A 241 23.36 -6.88 -4.96
CA LYS A 241 24.74 -6.56 -5.36
C LYS A 241 25.58 -7.76 -5.78
N GLU A 242 25.38 -8.94 -5.17
CA GLU A 242 26.28 -10.08 -5.36
C GLU A 242 25.95 -10.88 -6.63
N ASP A 243 26.68 -10.64 -7.71
CA ASP A 243 26.50 -11.31 -9.01
C ASP A 243 27.09 -12.73 -9.04
N ASP A 244 28.20 -12.95 -8.33
CA ASP A 244 28.86 -14.25 -8.26
C ASP A 244 28.08 -15.26 -7.38
N ASN A 245 27.79 -16.43 -7.95
CA ASN A 245 26.97 -17.45 -7.30
C ASN A 245 27.67 -18.08 -6.06
N GLU A 246 28.99 -18.23 -6.06
CA GLU A 246 29.70 -18.83 -4.93
C GLU A 246 29.80 -17.85 -3.76
N LYS A 247 30.12 -16.58 -4.04
CA LYS A 247 30.07 -15.50 -3.04
C LYS A 247 28.64 -15.33 -2.49
N TYR A 248 27.62 -15.39 -3.33
CA TYR A 248 26.22 -15.31 -2.87
C TYR A 248 25.85 -16.50 -1.97
N LYS A 249 26.31 -17.73 -2.27
CA LYS A 249 26.14 -18.89 -1.37
C LYS A 249 26.84 -18.67 -0.03
N LEU A 250 28.05 -18.13 -0.02
CA LEU A 250 28.78 -17.81 1.22
C LEU A 250 28.05 -16.73 2.03
N PHE A 251 27.56 -15.68 1.37
CA PHE A 251 26.71 -14.65 1.97
C PHE A 251 25.46 -15.26 2.62
N LYS A 252 24.72 -16.14 1.91
CA LYS A 252 23.56 -16.85 2.48
C LYS A 252 23.94 -17.66 3.73
N LYS A 253 25.12 -18.30 3.74
CA LYS A 253 25.63 -19.05 4.92
C LYS A 253 25.95 -18.12 6.09
N GLN A 254 26.53 -16.95 5.84
CA GLN A 254 26.83 -15.96 6.88
C GLN A 254 25.54 -15.40 7.50
N ILE A 255 24.59 -14.95 6.68
CA ILE A 255 23.29 -14.43 7.15
C ILE A 255 22.49 -15.50 7.90
N LYS A 256 22.62 -16.79 7.53
CA LYS A 256 21.97 -17.89 8.27
C LYS A 256 22.43 -18.02 9.73
N LYS A 257 23.62 -17.54 10.07
CA LYS A 257 24.15 -17.58 11.45
C LYS A 257 23.57 -16.47 12.34
N LEU A 258 22.99 -15.42 11.74
CA LEU A 258 22.34 -14.35 12.48
C LEU A 258 21.06 -14.89 13.14
N LYS A 259 20.98 -14.73 14.46
CA LYS A 259 19.81 -15.11 15.26
C LYS A 259 18.77 -14.00 15.23
N SER A 260 17.49 -14.37 15.32
CA SER A 260 16.41 -13.41 15.51
C SER A 260 16.59 -12.67 16.84
N PRO A 261 16.38 -11.34 16.90
CA PRO A 261 16.56 -10.58 18.13
C PRO A 261 15.49 -10.94 19.17
N GLU A 262 15.91 -11.43 20.34
CA GLU A 262 15.00 -11.82 21.44
C GLU A 262 14.67 -10.67 22.41
N LYS A 263 15.32 -9.52 22.27
CA LYS A 263 15.18 -8.34 23.13
C LYS A 263 14.91 -7.12 22.26
N VAL A 264 14.01 -6.25 22.71
CA VAL A 264 13.69 -4.99 22.01
C VAL A 264 14.94 -4.14 21.72
N LYS A 265 15.90 -4.09 22.65
CA LYS A 265 17.19 -3.39 22.46
C LYS A 265 18.03 -3.89 21.28
N LEU A 266 17.76 -5.10 20.77
CA LEU A 266 18.42 -5.69 19.60
C LEU A 266 17.55 -5.66 18.34
N MET A 267 16.29 -5.19 18.46
CA MET A 267 15.37 -5.08 17.32
C MET A 267 15.63 -3.78 16.57
N TYR A 268 15.38 -3.79 15.27
CA TYR A 268 15.59 -2.61 14.45
C TYR A 268 14.37 -1.69 14.40
N SER A 269 14.62 -0.39 14.45
CA SER A 269 13.64 0.67 14.22
C SER A 269 14.23 1.75 13.32
N THR A 270 13.36 2.63 12.81
CA THR A 270 13.76 3.80 12.03
C THR A 270 14.48 4.86 12.89
N GLY A 271 14.27 4.83 14.20
CA GLY A 271 14.97 5.65 15.20
C GLY A 271 15.60 4.80 16.31
N SER A 272 16.36 5.45 17.21
CA SER A 272 17.00 4.79 18.37
C SER A 272 16.03 4.38 19.47
N ASP A 273 14.88 5.03 19.54
CA ASP A 273 13.88 4.81 20.58
C ASP A 273 12.51 4.61 19.94
N VAL A 274 11.72 3.71 20.53
CA VAL A 274 10.35 3.41 20.11
C VAL A 274 9.41 3.88 21.20
N SER A 275 8.46 4.73 20.84
CA SER A 275 7.33 5.08 21.70
C SER A 275 6.41 3.87 21.79
N CYS A 276 6.38 3.24 22.95
CA CYS A 276 5.57 2.09 23.29
C CYS A 276 4.34 2.56 24.06
N ASP A 277 3.18 2.09 23.63
CA ASP A 277 1.94 2.24 24.39
C ASP A 277 1.51 0.86 24.87
N SER A 278 1.54 0.66 26.20
CA SER A 278 1.03 -0.57 26.81
C SER A 278 -0.49 -0.58 26.98
N SER A 279 -1.17 0.53 26.66
CA SER A 279 -2.61 0.54 26.59
C SER A 279 -3.08 -0.38 25.48
N THR A 280 -4.10 -1.19 25.78
CA THR A 280 -4.68 -2.07 24.78
C THR A 280 -5.48 -1.21 23.80
N ASN A 281 -4.88 -0.83 22.68
CA ASN A 281 -5.57 -0.15 21.57
C ASN A 281 -6.48 -1.14 20.82
N ASN A 282 -7.43 -1.70 21.57
CA ASN A 282 -8.40 -2.69 21.10
C ASN A 282 -9.26 -2.12 19.98
N GLU A 283 -9.57 -0.82 20.03
CA GLU A 283 -10.38 -0.15 19.01
C GLU A 283 -9.65 -0.09 17.66
N PHE A 284 -8.41 0.40 17.62
CA PHE A 284 -7.60 0.39 16.40
C PHE A 284 -7.48 -1.00 15.80
N CYS A 285 -7.21 -2.02 16.61
CA CYS A 285 -7.04 -3.37 16.09
C CYS A 285 -8.34 -4.02 15.63
N LYS A 286 -9.48 -3.66 16.24
CA LYS A 286 -10.80 -4.06 15.74
C LYS A 286 -11.06 -3.44 14.37
N HIS A 287 -10.88 -2.12 14.24
CA HIS A 287 -11.04 -1.42 12.96
C HIS A 287 -10.09 -1.96 11.89
N LEU A 288 -8.83 -2.22 12.24
CA LEU A 288 -7.86 -2.80 11.32
C LEU A 288 -8.25 -4.21 10.88
N SER A 289 -8.74 -5.05 11.79
CA SER A 289 -9.19 -6.41 11.47
C SER A 289 -10.41 -6.39 10.55
N GLU A 290 -11.36 -5.49 10.80
CA GLU A 290 -12.53 -5.28 9.95
C GLU A 290 -12.14 -4.77 8.58
N TYR A 291 -11.27 -3.75 8.51
CA TYR A 291 -10.69 -3.26 7.25
C TYR A 291 -10.04 -4.39 6.46
N ILE A 292 -9.18 -5.19 7.09
CA ILE A 292 -8.50 -6.33 6.46
C ILE A 292 -9.50 -7.32 5.87
N ARG A 293 -10.55 -7.68 6.62
CA ARG A 293 -11.59 -8.61 6.18
C ARG A 293 -12.35 -8.05 4.97
N ASN A 294 -12.80 -6.80 5.06
CA ASN A 294 -13.59 -6.16 4.02
C ASN A 294 -12.76 -5.91 2.75
N ALA A 295 -11.54 -5.41 2.91
CA ALA A 295 -10.62 -5.16 1.80
C ALA A 295 -10.30 -6.45 1.04
N GLU A 296 -9.97 -7.54 1.75
CA GLU A 296 -9.69 -8.83 1.10
C GLU A 296 -10.90 -9.35 0.29
N LEU A 297 -12.12 -9.25 0.84
CA LEU A 297 -13.34 -9.67 0.16
C LEU A 297 -13.61 -8.83 -1.09
N ILE A 298 -13.58 -7.51 -0.95
CA ILE A 298 -13.85 -6.59 -2.07
C ILE A 298 -12.81 -6.75 -3.17
N GLN A 299 -11.51 -6.83 -2.84
CA GLN A 299 -10.44 -7.01 -3.82
C GLN A 299 -10.58 -8.35 -4.59
N LYS A 300 -11.00 -9.43 -3.92
CA LYS A 300 -11.30 -10.71 -4.59
C LYS A 300 -12.51 -10.57 -5.53
N SER A 301 -13.54 -9.84 -5.13
CA SER A 301 -14.71 -9.58 -5.98
C SER A 301 -14.34 -8.74 -7.21
N ILE A 302 -13.56 -7.66 -7.03
CA ILE A 302 -13.09 -6.84 -8.16
C ILE A 302 -12.31 -7.70 -9.16
N LYS A 303 -11.37 -8.53 -8.67
CA LYS A 303 -10.63 -9.47 -9.53
C LYS A 303 -11.57 -10.42 -10.29
N LYS A 304 -12.60 -10.96 -9.64
CA LYS A 304 -13.55 -11.88 -10.28
C LYS A 304 -14.35 -11.19 -11.38
N VAL A 305 -14.83 -9.96 -11.11
CA VAL A 305 -15.58 -9.17 -12.10
C VAL A 305 -14.67 -8.74 -13.25
N SER A 306 -13.40 -8.39 -13.00
CA SER A 306 -12.46 -8.08 -14.07
C SER A 306 -12.20 -9.28 -14.98
N GLU A 307 -12.08 -10.49 -14.42
CA GLU A 307 -11.97 -11.73 -15.21
C GLU A 307 -13.21 -11.99 -16.08
N GLN A 308 -14.41 -11.66 -15.59
CA GLN A 308 -15.63 -11.75 -16.39
C GLN A 308 -15.63 -10.73 -17.54
N LEU A 309 -15.23 -9.49 -17.27
CA LEU A 309 -15.10 -8.44 -18.28
C LEU A 309 -14.07 -8.80 -19.36
N GLU A 310 -12.90 -9.34 -18.96
CA GLU A 310 -11.88 -9.85 -19.89
C GLU A 310 -12.47 -10.89 -20.86
N ASN A 311 -13.26 -11.85 -20.35
CA ASN A 311 -13.87 -12.89 -21.18
C ASN A 311 -14.93 -12.33 -22.13
N GLN A 312 -15.80 -11.43 -21.65
CA GLN A 312 -16.83 -10.79 -22.47
C GLN A 312 -16.23 -9.95 -23.60
N LEU A 313 -15.19 -9.18 -23.32
CA LEU A 313 -14.45 -8.46 -24.36
C LEU A 313 -13.77 -9.43 -25.34
N GLY A 314 -13.27 -10.58 -24.87
CA GLY A 314 -12.74 -11.62 -25.74
C GLY A 314 -13.78 -12.18 -26.73
N GLU A 315 -15.04 -12.32 -26.31
CA GLU A 315 -16.15 -12.70 -27.18
C GLU A 315 -16.48 -11.62 -28.22
N VAL A 316 -16.43 -10.34 -27.84
CA VAL A 316 -16.58 -9.20 -28.76
C VAL A 316 -15.46 -9.22 -29.81
N VAL A 317 -14.20 -9.31 -29.39
CA VAL A 317 -13.03 -9.42 -30.28
C VAL A 317 -13.18 -10.59 -31.27
N SER A 318 -13.67 -11.75 -30.81
CA SER A 318 -13.91 -12.90 -31.68
C SER A 318 -15.01 -12.62 -32.69
N THR A 319 -16.10 -11.96 -32.27
CA THR A 319 -17.24 -11.63 -33.12
C THR A 319 -16.88 -10.58 -34.18
N VAL A 320 -16.15 -9.53 -33.80
CA VAL A 320 -15.61 -8.51 -34.72
C VAL A 320 -14.67 -9.15 -35.74
N GLY A 321 -13.79 -10.05 -35.32
CA GLY A 321 -12.91 -10.79 -36.22
C GLY A 321 -13.67 -11.65 -37.24
N LYS A 322 -14.75 -12.33 -36.81
CA LYS A 322 -15.61 -13.09 -37.74
C LYS A 322 -16.33 -12.18 -38.72
N LEU A 323 -16.82 -11.02 -38.26
CA LEU A 323 -17.46 -10.03 -39.13
C LEU A 323 -16.48 -9.54 -40.20
N SER A 324 -15.26 -9.16 -39.81
CA SER A 324 -14.19 -8.77 -40.73
C SER A 324 -13.91 -9.88 -41.75
N HIS A 325 -13.80 -11.13 -41.31
CA HIS A 325 -13.63 -12.28 -42.19
C HIS A 325 -14.77 -12.42 -43.21
N TYR A 326 -16.04 -12.32 -42.80
CA TYR A 326 -17.16 -12.42 -43.73
C TYR A 326 -17.22 -11.27 -44.75
N ILE A 327 -16.85 -10.05 -44.35
CA ILE A 327 -16.75 -8.92 -45.29
C ILE A 327 -15.59 -9.15 -46.28
N LYS A 328 -14.49 -9.77 -45.82
CA LYS A 328 -13.38 -10.19 -46.70
C LYS A 328 -13.81 -11.24 -47.72
N GLU A 329 -14.62 -12.23 -47.33
CA GLU A 329 -15.20 -13.18 -48.28
C GLU A 329 -16.12 -12.47 -49.29
N LEU A 330 -16.91 -11.48 -48.86
CA LEU A 330 -17.72 -10.65 -49.77
C LEU A 330 -16.85 -9.85 -50.75
N LEU A 331 -15.73 -9.28 -50.29
CA LEU A 331 -14.75 -8.59 -51.13
C LEU A 331 -14.23 -9.51 -52.25
N LEU A 332 -13.79 -10.73 -51.90
CA LEU A 332 -13.31 -11.71 -52.88
C LEU A 332 -14.38 -12.05 -53.94
N ILE A 333 -15.65 -12.12 -53.55
CA ILE A 333 -16.76 -12.33 -54.50
C ILE A 333 -16.92 -11.10 -55.42
N GLN A 334 -16.87 -9.88 -54.87
CA GLN A 334 -17.00 -8.66 -55.68
C GLN A 334 -15.86 -8.47 -56.68
N GLU A 335 -14.64 -8.88 -56.33
CA GLU A 335 -13.48 -8.83 -57.23
C GLU A 335 -13.68 -9.66 -58.50
N THR A 336 -14.60 -10.63 -58.51
CA THR A 336 -14.95 -11.40 -59.71
C THR A 336 -15.74 -10.60 -60.74
N LEU A 337 -16.39 -9.48 -60.33
CA LEU A 337 -17.18 -8.64 -61.22
C LEU A 337 -16.30 -7.54 -61.84
N PRO A 338 -16.11 -7.56 -63.18
CA PRO A 338 -15.36 -6.49 -63.84
C PRO A 338 -16.07 -5.14 -63.65
N LYS A 339 -15.28 -4.10 -63.38
CA LYS A 339 -15.72 -2.71 -63.11
C LYS A 339 -16.35 -2.45 -61.73
N ASN A 340 -16.32 -3.38 -60.78
CA ASN A 340 -16.83 -3.12 -59.42
C ASN A 340 -15.77 -2.58 -58.43
N LYS A 341 -14.95 -1.62 -58.87
CA LYS A 341 -13.79 -1.13 -58.10
C LYS A 341 -14.22 -0.43 -56.79
N PHE A 342 -15.23 0.44 -56.84
CA PHE A 342 -15.65 1.21 -55.67
C PHE A 342 -16.18 0.34 -54.53
N GLN A 343 -16.97 -0.69 -54.84
CA GLN A 343 -17.47 -1.60 -53.80
C GLN A 343 -16.35 -2.39 -53.12
N CYS A 344 -15.31 -2.75 -53.89
CA CYS A 344 -14.13 -3.40 -53.33
C CYS A 344 -13.39 -2.47 -52.35
N GLU A 345 -13.22 -1.19 -52.71
CA GLU A 345 -12.57 -0.20 -51.86
C GLU A 345 -13.37 0.11 -50.57
N VAL A 346 -14.71 0.09 -50.65
CA VAL A 346 -15.59 0.17 -49.47
C VAL A 346 -15.34 -1.02 -48.54
N TYR A 347 -15.37 -2.24 -49.06
CA TYR A 347 -15.18 -3.43 -48.22
C TYR A 347 -13.78 -3.50 -47.62
N ASP A 348 -12.74 -3.19 -48.38
CA ASP A 348 -11.36 -3.12 -47.88
C ASP A 348 -11.22 -2.12 -46.72
N SER A 349 -11.80 -0.92 -46.87
CA SER A 349 -11.79 0.11 -45.82
C SER A 349 -12.51 -0.35 -44.54
N VAL A 350 -13.64 -1.04 -44.69
CA VAL A 350 -14.39 -1.59 -43.54
C VAL A 350 -13.63 -2.74 -42.87
N ILE A 351 -13.04 -3.66 -43.64
CA ILE A 351 -12.20 -4.76 -43.12
C ILE A 351 -11.08 -4.19 -42.27
N HIS A 352 -10.34 -3.21 -42.80
CA HIS A 352 -9.25 -2.56 -42.09
C HIS A 352 -9.72 -1.95 -40.76
N THR A 353 -10.83 -1.20 -40.77
CA THR A 353 -11.38 -0.57 -39.57
C THR A 353 -11.78 -1.61 -38.51
N LEU A 354 -12.40 -2.72 -38.93
CA LEU A 354 -12.77 -3.81 -38.03
C LEU A 354 -11.55 -4.54 -37.44
N GLU A 355 -10.49 -4.74 -38.24
CA GLU A 355 -9.23 -5.32 -37.77
C GLU A 355 -8.54 -4.39 -36.75
N VAL A 356 -8.55 -3.07 -36.96
CA VAL A 356 -8.01 -2.12 -35.98
C VAL A 356 -8.85 -2.12 -34.70
N TRP A 357 -10.19 -2.10 -34.81
CA TRP A 357 -11.06 -2.21 -33.63
C TRP A 357 -10.78 -3.49 -32.85
N GLN A 358 -10.67 -4.65 -33.52
CA GLN A 358 -10.31 -5.91 -32.88
C GLN A 358 -9.00 -5.82 -32.09
N ASN A 359 -7.97 -5.20 -32.67
CA ASN A 359 -6.66 -5.05 -32.03
C ASN A 359 -6.70 -4.11 -30.82
N VAL A 360 -7.45 -3.01 -30.91
CA VAL A 360 -7.64 -2.08 -29.77
C VAL A 360 -8.32 -2.80 -28.60
N ASP A 361 -9.33 -3.63 -28.85
CA ASP A 361 -10.00 -4.36 -27.77
C ASP A 361 -9.13 -5.48 -27.18
N LEU A 362 -8.23 -6.09 -27.97
CA LEU A 362 -7.20 -7.00 -27.45
C LEU A 362 -6.22 -6.27 -26.50
N GLU A 363 -5.81 -5.05 -26.85
CA GLU A 363 -4.98 -4.19 -25.99
C GLU A 363 -5.72 -3.82 -24.70
N ARG A 364 -7.04 -3.51 -24.76
CA ARG A 364 -7.89 -3.27 -23.57
C ARG A 364 -7.98 -4.50 -22.67
N ILE A 365 -8.20 -5.69 -23.22
CA ILE A 365 -8.22 -6.94 -22.43
C ILE A 365 -6.91 -7.10 -21.65
N LYS A 366 -5.77 -6.85 -22.30
CA LYS A 366 -4.46 -6.89 -21.64
C LYS A 366 -4.36 -5.83 -20.53
N SER A 367 -4.80 -4.61 -20.79
CA SER A 367 -4.84 -3.52 -19.80
C SER A 367 -5.68 -3.89 -18.56
N ILE A 368 -6.88 -4.46 -18.77
CA ILE A 368 -7.75 -4.92 -17.67
C ILE A 368 -7.08 -6.04 -16.87
N LYS A 369 -6.49 -7.02 -17.56
CA LYS A 369 -5.76 -8.13 -16.93
C LYS A 369 -4.59 -7.67 -16.07
N ASP A 370 -3.90 -6.62 -16.49
CA ASP A 370 -2.73 -6.08 -15.78
C ASP A 370 -3.14 -5.18 -14.61
N HIS A 371 -4.02 -4.22 -14.86
CA HIS A 371 -4.39 -3.17 -13.90
C HIS A 371 -5.51 -3.55 -12.93
N PHE A 372 -6.29 -4.60 -13.22
CA PHE A 372 -7.30 -5.12 -12.30
C PHE A 372 -6.93 -6.52 -11.81
N ASN A 373 -6.89 -7.52 -12.69
CA ASN A 373 -6.73 -8.91 -12.25
C ASN A 373 -5.39 -9.11 -11.53
N THR A 374 -4.28 -8.80 -12.19
CA THR A 374 -2.94 -8.98 -11.62
C THR A 374 -2.69 -8.03 -10.45
N PHE A 375 -3.14 -6.76 -10.57
CA PHE A 375 -3.01 -5.77 -9.50
C PHE A 375 -3.72 -6.22 -8.21
N PHE A 376 -5.02 -6.49 -8.26
CA PHE A 376 -5.78 -6.88 -7.08
C PHE A 376 -5.41 -8.26 -6.57
N LYS A 377 -4.91 -9.16 -7.43
CA LYS A 377 -4.35 -10.44 -6.99
C LYS A 377 -3.17 -10.25 -6.05
N TYR A 378 -2.29 -9.30 -6.36
CA TYR A 378 -1.19 -8.94 -5.48
C TYR A 378 -1.70 -8.26 -4.21
N SER A 379 -2.60 -7.28 -4.34
CA SER A 379 -3.11 -6.50 -3.20
C SER A 379 -3.75 -7.36 -2.12
N TYR A 380 -4.58 -8.35 -2.47
CA TYR A 380 -5.19 -9.19 -1.42
C TYR A 380 -4.17 -10.15 -0.78
N CYS A 381 -3.05 -10.42 -1.45
CA CYS A 381 -1.95 -11.18 -0.85
C CYS A 381 -1.18 -10.32 0.17
N GLU A 382 -1.11 -9.00 0.00
CA GLU A 382 -0.50 -8.05 0.95
C GLU A 382 -1.25 -7.97 2.30
N ILE A 383 -2.50 -8.42 2.33
CA ILE A 383 -3.29 -8.52 3.56
C ILE A 383 -2.72 -9.58 4.53
N LEU A 384 -2.09 -10.65 4.04
CA LEU A 384 -1.55 -11.71 4.88
C LEU A 384 -0.43 -11.22 5.82
N PRO A 385 0.58 -10.47 5.36
CA PRO A 385 1.54 -9.81 6.23
C PRO A 385 0.91 -8.98 7.36
N LEU A 386 -0.15 -8.20 7.09
CA LEU A 386 -0.83 -7.44 8.15
C LEU A 386 -1.49 -8.34 9.20
N LYS A 387 -2.16 -9.42 8.77
CA LYS A 387 -2.71 -10.44 9.69
C LYS A 387 -1.62 -11.04 10.59
N ASN A 388 -0.42 -11.26 10.03
CA ASN A 388 0.70 -11.77 10.80
C ASN A 388 1.20 -10.76 11.85
N LEU A 389 1.23 -9.45 11.54
CA LEU A 389 1.59 -8.41 12.50
C LEU A 389 0.59 -8.34 13.67
N ILE A 390 -0.71 -8.42 13.37
CA ILE A 390 -1.77 -8.47 14.40
C ILE A 390 -1.56 -9.69 15.30
N LYS A 391 -1.38 -10.87 14.70
CA LYS A 391 -1.14 -12.13 15.42
C LYS A 391 0.11 -12.07 16.29
N GLU A 392 1.20 -11.49 15.80
CA GLU A 392 2.45 -11.34 16.57
C GLU A 392 2.23 -10.44 17.79
N ARG A 393 1.56 -9.31 17.61
CA ARG A 393 1.17 -8.39 18.69
C ARG A 393 0.27 -9.08 19.72
N ASP A 394 -0.76 -9.81 19.26
CA ASP A 394 -1.70 -10.52 20.15
C ASP A 394 -1.04 -11.66 20.93
N ASN A 395 -0.07 -12.36 20.32
CA ASN A 395 0.73 -13.37 21.02
C ASN A 395 1.53 -12.78 22.19
N TRP A 396 2.02 -11.54 22.07
CA TRP A 396 2.73 -10.87 23.16
C TRP A 396 1.77 -10.31 24.21
N LEU A 397 0.61 -9.78 23.79
CA LEU A 397 -0.45 -9.35 24.70
C LEU A 397 -0.93 -10.52 25.59
N ALA A 398 -1.20 -11.68 24.98
CA ALA A 398 -1.62 -12.90 25.67
C ALA A 398 -0.58 -13.41 26.68
N LYS A 399 0.71 -13.11 26.48
CA LYS A 399 1.79 -13.41 27.44
C LYS A 399 1.91 -12.36 28.53
N TYR A 400 1.64 -11.10 28.21
CA TYR A 400 1.81 -9.96 29.11
C TYR A 400 0.71 -9.93 30.19
N ILE A 401 -0.57 -9.94 29.79
CA ILE A 401 -1.71 -9.73 30.70
C ILE A 401 -1.73 -10.74 31.86
N PRO A 402 -1.58 -12.07 31.64
CA PRO A 402 -1.59 -13.02 32.75
C PRO A 402 -0.41 -12.86 33.71
N LYS A 403 0.78 -12.50 33.18
CA LYS A 403 1.97 -12.27 34.01
C LYS A 403 1.82 -11.03 34.87
N GLU A 404 1.30 -9.95 34.29
CA GLU A 404 1.03 -8.70 35.00
C GLU A 404 0.00 -8.90 36.11
N LYS A 405 -1.11 -9.59 35.82
CA LYS A 405 -2.13 -9.92 36.82
C LYS A 405 -1.55 -10.77 37.95
N LYS A 406 -0.81 -11.83 37.61
CA LYS A 406 -0.20 -12.74 38.59
C LYS A 406 0.78 -12.02 39.52
N ILE A 407 1.61 -11.11 38.99
CA ILE A 407 2.55 -10.38 39.84
C ILE A 407 1.85 -9.36 40.74
N LYS A 408 0.80 -8.67 40.25
CA LYS A 408 -0.01 -7.74 41.04
C LYS A 408 -0.67 -8.48 42.22
N GLU A 409 -1.35 -9.60 41.95
CA GLU A 409 -1.96 -10.44 42.99
C GLU A 409 -0.94 -10.96 44.01
N LYS A 410 0.27 -11.34 43.55
CA LYS A 410 1.33 -11.83 44.45
C LYS A 410 1.89 -10.71 45.32
N LYS A 411 2.08 -9.49 44.78
CA LYS A 411 2.51 -8.31 45.54
C LYS A 411 1.49 -7.92 46.59
N GLU A 412 0.19 -7.90 46.25
CA GLU A 412 -0.90 -7.62 47.19
C GLU A 412 -0.91 -8.63 48.35
N LYS A 413 -0.85 -9.93 48.06
CA LYS A 413 -0.81 -10.97 49.11
C LYS A 413 0.40 -10.85 50.04
N LEU A 414 1.57 -10.49 49.51
CA LEU A 414 2.79 -10.31 50.31
C LEU A 414 2.76 -9.02 51.13
N TRP A 415 2.11 -7.98 50.60
CA TRP A 415 1.86 -6.73 51.31
C TRP A 415 0.94 -6.92 52.51
N GLU A 416 -0.19 -7.62 52.31
CA GLU A 416 -1.15 -7.96 53.38
C GLU A 416 -0.52 -8.78 54.52
N GLN A 417 0.50 -9.59 54.21
CA GLN A 417 1.24 -10.36 55.22
C GLN A 417 2.18 -9.50 56.09
N GLY A 418 2.57 -8.30 55.66
CA GLY A 418 3.42 -7.36 56.41
C GLY A 418 4.89 -7.78 56.61
N ASP A 419 5.31 -8.93 56.10
CA ASP A 419 6.65 -9.49 56.30
C ASP A 419 7.61 -9.08 55.18
N VAL A 420 8.31 -7.96 55.39
CA VAL A 420 9.25 -7.36 54.41
C VAL A 420 10.36 -8.32 54.01
N MET A 421 10.83 -9.17 54.92
CA MET A 421 11.96 -10.07 54.69
C MET A 421 11.65 -11.19 53.69
N LYS A 422 10.37 -11.49 53.45
CA LYS A 422 9.96 -12.54 52.50
C LYS A 422 10.05 -12.12 51.03
N TRP A 423 10.03 -10.83 50.74
CA TRP A 423 9.89 -10.32 49.37
C TRP A 423 10.91 -9.26 48.98
N TRP A 424 11.59 -8.66 49.95
CA TRP A 424 12.71 -7.76 49.74
C TRP A 424 14.02 -8.55 49.65
N ASP A 425 14.78 -8.29 48.59
CA ASP A 425 16.11 -8.87 48.43
C ASP A 425 17.12 -7.91 49.04
N SER A 426 17.60 -8.21 50.25
CA SER A 426 18.56 -7.39 51.00
C SER A 426 19.92 -7.25 50.31
N SER A 427 20.16 -7.98 49.21
CA SER A 427 21.36 -7.85 48.40
C SER A 427 21.37 -6.63 47.45
N GLN A 428 20.29 -5.85 47.40
CA GLN A 428 20.27 -4.61 46.60
C GLN A 428 21.13 -3.51 47.24
N GLU A 429 21.95 -2.83 46.44
CA GLU A 429 22.96 -1.84 46.86
C GLU A 429 22.40 -0.58 47.56
N VAL A 430 21.08 -0.38 47.56
CA VAL A 430 20.45 0.81 48.15
C VAL A 430 19.82 0.43 49.48
N TYR A 431 20.38 0.93 50.57
CA TYR A 431 19.77 0.84 51.90
C TYR A 431 18.47 1.67 51.90
N ILE A 432 17.33 0.99 52.03
CA ILE A 432 16.02 1.61 52.18
C ILE A 432 15.51 1.27 53.58
N ASP A 433 15.07 2.30 54.30
CA ASP A 433 14.46 2.15 55.62
C ASP A 433 13.20 1.27 55.54
N VAL A 434 13.18 0.22 56.37
CA VAL A 434 12.11 -0.77 56.43
C VAL A 434 10.80 -0.12 56.87
N GLU A 435 10.83 0.89 57.73
CA GLU A 435 9.61 1.60 58.17
C GLU A 435 8.99 2.37 57.01
N LYS A 436 9.80 3.00 56.16
CA LYS A 436 9.30 3.67 54.94
C LYS A 436 8.65 2.68 53.98
N LEU A 437 9.26 1.52 53.78
CA LEU A 437 8.68 0.47 52.94
C LEU A 437 7.34 -0.05 53.49
N LYS A 438 7.15 -0.10 54.82
CA LYS A 438 5.87 -0.52 55.42
C LYS A 438 4.76 0.51 55.27
N ASN A 439 5.11 1.80 55.19
CA ASN A 439 4.15 2.89 55.15
C ASN A 439 3.83 3.37 53.72
N ASP A 440 4.69 3.08 52.74
CA ASP A 440 4.53 3.48 51.35
C ASP A 440 4.36 2.25 50.44
N LYS A 441 3.09 1.96 50.08
CA LYS A 441 2.71 0.81 49.26
C LYS A 441 3.33 0.87 47.86
N ASP A 442 3.38 2.06 47.25
CA ASP A 442 3.90 2.23 45.89
C ASP A 442 5.40 2.01 45.86
N LEU A 443 6.11 2.57 46.84
CA LEU A 443 7.54 2.33 47.03
C LEU A 443 7.81 0.83 47.27
N ALA A 444 7.05 0.17 48.13
CA ALA A 444 7.17 -1.27 48.37
C ALA A 444 6.94 -2.08 47.09
N PHE A 445 5.89 -1.76 46.32
CA PHE A 445 5.56 -2.48 45.09
C PHE A 445 6.63 -2.29 44.01
N SER A 446 7.28 -1.12 43.96
CA SER A 446 8.41 -0.88 43.05
C SER A 446 9.63 -1.77 43.35
N LYS A 447 9.74 -2.24 44.58
CA LYS A 447 10.87 -3.00 45.12
C LYS A 447 10.61 -4.50 45.27
N MET A 448 9.36 -4.89 45.45
CA MET A 448 8.92 -6.29 45.59
C MET A 448 9.24 -7.13 44.34
N LEU A 449 9.70 -8.36 44.60
CA LEU A 449 9.79 -9.43 43.57
C LEU A 449 10.58 -8.98 42.33
N SER A 450 11.73 -8.36 42.52
CA SER A 450 12.51 -7.68 41.47
C SER A 450 12.77 -8.55 40.22
N LYS A 451 13.07 -9.84 40.39
CA LYS A 451 13.28 -10.78 39.29
C LYS A 451 12.03 -11.02 38.45
N GLU A 452 10.88 -11.21 39.11
CA GLU A 452 9.59 -11.40 38.44
C GLU A 452 9.13 -10.10 37.79
N THR A 453 9.31 -8.96 38.47
CA THR A 453 8.99 -7.63 37.94
C THR A 453 9.79 -7.34 36.67
N LYS A 454 11.10 -7.64 36.65
CA LYS A 454 11.94 -7.53 35.43
C LYS A 454 11.47 -8.44 34.29
N SER A 455 10.94 -9.62 34.61
CA SER A 455 10.39 -10.56 33.61
C SER A 455 9.07 -10.07 33.00
N VAL A 456 8.19 -9.49 33.83
CA VAL A 456 6.95 -8.83 33.40
C VAL A 456 7.31 -7.63 32.54
N GLU A 457 8.23 -6.79 32.98
CA GLU A 457 8.72 -5.62 32.25
C GLU A 457 9.31 -5.98 30.88
N LYS A 458 10.11 -7.06 30.79
CA LYS A 458 10.57 -7.59 29.50
C LYS A 458 9.41 -7.93 28.57
N THR A 459 8.34 -8.53 29.12
CA THR A 459 7.16 -8.91 28.32
C THR A 459 6.32 -7.69 27.94
N LYS A 460 6.19 -6.70 28.84
CA LYS A 460 5.57 -5.39 28.60
C LYS A 460 6.26 -4.67 27.45
N ASN A 461 7.60 -4.59 27.49
CA ASN A 461 8.40 -3.95 26.46
C ASN A 461 8.28 -4.62 25.10
N MET A 462 8.25 -5.95 25.06
CA MET A 462 7.99 -6.68 23.80
C MET A 462 6.60 -6.36 23.26
N TYR A 463 5.55 -6.44 24.10
CA TYR A 463 4.19 -6.10 23.68
C TYR A 463 4.08 -4.66 23.17
N GLY A 464 4.57 -3.68 23.94
CA GLY A 464 4.56 -2.26 23.56
C GLY A 464 5.31 -2.00 22.25
N PHE A 465 6.44 -2.67 22.04
CA PHE A 465 7.18 -2.58 20.78
C PHE A 465 6.36 -3.09 19.59
N PHE A 466 5.78 -4.29 19.68
CA PHE A 466 4.95 -4.84 18.59
C PHE A 466 3.65 -4.07 18.37
N ASN A 467 3.08 -3.48 19.43
CA ASN A 467 1.90 -2.61 19.33
C ASN A 467 2.23 -1.32 18.55
N SER A 468 3.35 -0.67 18.88
CA SER A 468 3.86 0.50 18.17
C SER A 468 4.22 0.18 16.72
N LYS A 469 4.91 -0.93 16.49
CA LYS A 469 5.23 -1.42 15.14
C LYS A 469 3.97 -1.66 14.32
N LEU A 470 2.97 -2.36 14.85
CA LEU A 470 1.71 -2.60 14.12
C LEU A 470 1.09 -1.29 13.62
N GLN A 471 1.05 -0.23 14.44
CA GLN A 471 0.51 1.07 14.04
C GLN A 471 1.35 1.74 12.94
N ASN A 472 2.67 1.81 13.14
CA ASN A 472 3.59 2.43 12.17
C ASN A 472 3.58 1.70 10.82
N GLU A 473 3.63 0.37 10.85
CA GLU A 473 3.61 -0.48 9.66
C GLU A 473 2.26 -0.42 8.93
N THR A 474 1.15 -0.33 9.68
CA THR A 474 -0.18 -0.12 9.08
C THR A 474 -0.26 1.24 8.39
N ALA A 475 0.24 2.31 9.01
CA ALA A 475 0.26 3.63 8.41
C ALA A 475 1.12 3.67 7.14
N TRP A 476 2.30 3.06 7.18
CA TRP A 476 3.15 2.91 6.00
C TRP A 476 2.46 2.10 4.90
N PHE A 477 1.86 0.96 5.23
CA PHE A 477 1.15 0.10 4.28
C PHE A 477 0.03 0.86 3.58
N LEU A 478 -0.84 1.53 4.33
CA LEU A 478 -1.98 2.27 3.77
C LEU A 478 -1.51 3.37 2.83
N ARG A 479 -0.47 4.13 3.24
CA ARG A 479 0.13 5.15 2.36
C ARG A 479 0.69 4.54 1.08
N ASN A 480 1.44 3.44 1.18
CA ASN A 480 2.04 2.79 0.02
C ASN A 480 0.97 2.21 -0.92
N VAL A 481 -0.08 1.57 -0.39
CA VAL A 481 -1.21 1.08 -1.19
C VAL A 481 -1.94 2.21 -1.91
N THR A 482 -2.15 3.36 -1.25
CA THR A 482 -2.78 4.52 -1.89
C THR A 482 -1.93 5.00 -3.07
N ILE A 483 -0.63 5.21 -2.87
CA ILE A 483 0.29 5.65 -3.94
C ILE A 483 0.26 4.67 -5.12
N LYS A 484 0.41 3.36 -4.83
CA LYS A 484 0.38 2.31 -5.85
C LYS A 484 -0.95 2.27 -6.61
N SER A 485 -2.07 2.45 -5.91
CA SER A 485 -3.41 2.47 -6.54
C SER A 485 -3.57 3.68 -7.44
N CYS A 486 -3.17 4.87 -6.99
CA CYS A 486 -3.21 6.09 -7.80
C CYS A 486 -2.38 5.94 -9.08
N GLN A 487 -1.14 5.42 -8.96
CA GLN A 487 -0.27 5.17 -10.12
C GLN A 487 -0.92 4.16 -11.09
N ASN A 488 -1.39 3.02 -10.57
CA ASN A 488 -2.02 1.98 -11.38
C ASN A 488 -3.25 2.49 -12.15
N PHE A 489 -4.15 3.23 -11.49
CA PHE A 489 -5.35 3.74 -12.15
C PHE A 489 -5.06 4.89 -13.11
N LYS A 490 -4.02 5.69 -12.85
CA LYS A 490 -3.55 6.70 -13.80
C LYS A 490 -3.01 6.06 -15.08
N GLU A 491 -2.19 5.01 -14.95
CA GLU A 491 -1.68 4.24 -16.10
C GLU A 491 -2.82 3.59 -16.89
N TYR A 492 -3.77 2.95 -16.20
CA TYR A 492 -4.96 2.37 -16.82
C TYR A 492 -5.78 3.41 -17.60
N ALA A 493 -6.06 4.57 -16.98
CA ALA A 493 -6.80 5.64 -17.62
C ALA A 493 -6.08 6.17 -18.88
N ASN A 494 -4.75 6.30 -18.83
CA ASN A 494 -3.96 6.68 -20.00
C ASN A 494 -4.07 5.66 -21.12
N HIS A 495 -4.04 4.35 -20.81
CA HIS A 495 -4.26 3.31 -21.82
C HIS A 495 -5.64 3.42 -22.46
N GLU A 496 -6.70 3.68 -21.68
CA GLU A 496 -8.05 3.84 -22.22
C GLU A 496 -8.20 5.10 -23.08
N ILE A 497 -7.55 6.21 -22.70
CA ILE A 497 -7.52 7.44 -23.51
C ILE A 497 -6.87 7.17 -24.87
N VAL A 498 -5.73 6.47 -24.89
CA VAL A 498 -5.03 6.11 -26.14
C VAL A 498 -5.89 5.18 -26.98
N ALA A 499 -6.49 4.15 -26.39
CA ALA A 499 -7.38 3.21 -27.06
C ALA A 499 -8.59 3.93 -27.68
N ALA A 500 -9.27 4.79 -26.91
CA ALA A 500 -10.41 5.56 -27.38
C ALA A 500 -10.04 6.52 -28.52
N SER A 501 -8.89 7.20 -28.41
CA SER A 501 -8.39 8.12 -29.44
C SER A 501 -8.08 7.39 -30.74
N ARG A 502 -7.43 6.22 -30.66
CA ARG A 502 -7.15 5.38 -31.82
C ARG A 502 -8.43 4.89 -32.49
N THR A 503 -9.39 4.35 -31.71
CA THR A 503 -10.68 3.94 -32.27
C THR A 503 -11.38 5.11 -32.95
N LYS A 504 -11.41 6.29 -32.33
CA LYS A 504 -12.02 7.49 -32.91
C LYS A 504 -11.39 7.85 -34.26
N GLN A 505 -10.06 7.94 -34.31
CA GLN A 505 -9.32 8.28 -35.53
C GLN A 505 -9.66 7.33 -36.68
N GLU A 506 -9.69 6.03 -36.42
CA GLU A 506 -9.97 5.01 -37.46
C GLU A 506 -11.39 5.13 -38.02
N TRP A 507 -12.38 5.47 -37.17
CA TRP A 507 -13.74 5.72 -37.63
C TRP A 507 -13.86 7.03 -38.43
N GLU A 508 -13.15 8.08 -38.03
CA GLU A 508 -13.08 9.34 -38.79
C GLU A 508 -12.45 9.10 -40.18
N GLU A 509 -11.34 8.38 -40.25
CA GLU A 509 -10.69 8.00 -41.51
C GLU A 509 -11.58 7.14 -42.40
N LEU A 510 -12.36 6.21 -41.81
CA LEU A 510 -13.34 5.42 -42.57
C LEU A 510 -14.42 6.33 -43.18
N ILE A 511 -15.00 7.25 -42.40
CA ILE A 511 -16.03 8.17 -42.88
C ILE A 511 -15.49 9.02 -44.04
N GLU A 512 -14.32 9.63 -43.87
CA GLU A 512 -13.69 10.44 -44.92
C GLU A 512 -13.44 9.64 -46.21
N LYS A 513 -12.98 8.38 -46.09
CA LYS A 513 -12.79 7.48 -47.23
C LYS A 513 -14.12 7.18 -47.93
N LEU A 514 -15.17 6.88 -47.17
CA LEU A 514 -16.48 6.57 -47.73
C LEU A 514 -17.12 7.78 -48.41
N ASP A 515 -17.01 8.98 -47.83
CA ASP A 515 -17.50 10.23 -48.42
C ASP A 515 -16.80 10.52 -49.76
N LYS A 516 -15.48 10.31 -49.80
CA LYS A 516 -14.69 10.46 -51.03
C LYS A 516 -15.13 9.47 -52.10
N LEU A 517 -15.27 8.18 -51.75
CA LEU A 517 -15.73 7.14 -52.68
C LEU A 517 -17.14 7.44 -53.19
N GLU A 518 -18.04 7.95 -52.35
CA GLU A 518 -19.39 8.34 -52.76
C GLU A 518 -19.35 9.48 -53.79
N CYS A 519 -18.49 10.48 -53.61
CA CYS A 519 -18.30 11.56 -54.58
C CYS A 519 -17.75 11.06 -55.92
N GLU A 520 -16.78 10.14 -55.89
CA GLU A 520 -16.21 9.54 -57.11
C GLU A 520 -17.23 8.70 -57.88
N VAL A 521 -18.03 7.88 -57.17
CA VAL A 521 -19.12 7.09 -57.77
C VAL A 521 -20.17 7.97 -58.43
N LYS A 522 -20.50 9.12 -57.83
CA LYS A 522 -21.46 10.08 -58.41
C LYS A 522 -20.92 10.81 -59.65
N ALA A 523 -19.60 10.83 -59.84
CA ALA A 523 -18.96 11.52 -60.94
C ALA A 523 -18.82 10.63 -62.20
N GLU A 524 -18.80 9.30 -62.04
CA GLU A 524 -18.89 8.33 -63.13
C GLU A 524 -20.34 8.12 -63.61
#